data_AF-A0A5E7EP83-F1
#
_entry.id   AF-A0A5E7EP83-F1
#
_cell.length_a   1.000
_cell.length_b   1.000
_cell.length_c   1.000
_cell.angle_alpha   90.00
_cell.angle_beta   90.00
_cell.angle_gamma   90.00
#
_symmetry.space_group_name_H-M   'P 1'
#
loop_
_entity.id
_entity.type
_entity.pdbx_description
1 polymer ?
#
loop_
_entity_poly.entity_id
_entity_poly.type
_entity_poly.pdbx_seq_one_letter_code
_entity_poly.pdbx_strand_id
1 'polypeptide(L)'
;MTAEGQSVPLALGFSPGEFVTIVALPDAKSGLVQTTIRETPDDFNGLKASLAFFNTDASCRDASLRPAGRNADIFKAVSLGSVQRRSINPVKLSVQLVCANSNAGTTLDLGELRAGERYSLFLLPGAKLLAITDSLTH
;
A
#
# COMPACT_ATOMS: atom_id res chain seq x y z
N MET A 1 -10.39 17.08 4.23
CA MET A 1 -11.12 15.80 4.32
C MET A 1 -12.02 15.82 5.53
N THR A 2 -13.22 15.26 5.45
CA THR A 2 -14.14 15.14 6.60
C THR A 2 -14.39 13.67 6.95
N ALA A 3 -14.23 13.32 8.23
CA ALA A 3 -14.68 12.04 8.77
C ALA A 3 -15.23 12.28 10.19
N GLU A 4 -16.40 11.72 10.50
CA GLU A 4 -17.08 11.89 11.81
C GLU A 4 -17.21 13.35 12.28
N GLY A 5 -17.41 14.28 11.35
CA GLY A 5 -17.54 15.72 11.65
C GLY A 5 -16.22 16.46 11.89
N GLN A 6 -15.07 15.78 11.86
CA GLN A 6 -13.75 16.39 11.94
C GLN A 6 -13.23 16.73 10.55
N SER A 7 -12.70 17.95 10.38
CA SER A 7 -12.11 18.44 9.12
C SER A 7 -10.60 18.62 9.26
N VAL A 8 -9.83 17.97 8.38
CA VAL A 8 -8.39 18.22 8.25
C VAL A 8 -8.13 18.98 6.94
N PRO A 9 -7.47 20.16 6.99
CA PRO A 9 -7.11 20.92 5.79
C PRO A 9 -6.09 20.14 4.96
N LEU A 10 -6.34 20.06 3.66
CA LEU A 10 -5.52 19.31 2.73
C LEU A 10 -4.64 20.29 1.94
N ALA A 11 -3.37 20.45 2.35
CA ALA A 11 -2.41 21.25 1.59
C ALA A 11 -1.76 20.37 0.52
N LEU A 12 -2.10 20.61 -0.76
CA LEU A 12 -1.57 19.83 -1.89
C LEU A 12 -0.72 20.71 -2.79
N GLY A 13 0.54 20.33 -2.92
CA GLY A 13 1.36 20.63 -4.08
C GLY A 13 1.63 19.34 -4.83
N PHE A 14 1.61 19.40 -6.17
CA PHE A 14 1.79 18.26 -7.05
C PHE A 14 2.89 18.56 -8.07
N SER A 15 3.80 17.60 -8.28
CA SER A 15 4.70 17.62 -9.43
C SER A 15 4.06 16.91 -10.63
N PRO A 16 4.36 17.32 -11.88
CA PRO A 16 3.89 16.59 -13.06
C PRO A 16 4.29 15.11 -13.01
N GLY A 17 3.33 14.21 -13.31
CA GLY A 17 3.56 12.76 -13.29
C GLY A 17 3.58 12.11 -11.90
N GLU A 18 3.43 12.90 -10.82
CA GLU A 18 3.31 12.40 -9.46
C GLU A 18 1.89 11.90 -9.17
N PHE A 19 1.80 10.77 -8.48
CA PHE A 19 0.60 10.28 -7.83
C PHE A 19 0.71 10.55 -6.33
N VAL A 20 -0.33 11.18 -5.78
CA VAL A 20 -0.41 11.48 -4.34
C VAL A 20 -1.58 10.71 -3.75
N THR A 21 -1.28 9.84 -2.80
CA THR A 21 -2.27 9.10 -2.01
C THR A 21 -2.37 9.71 -0.63
N ILE A 22 -3.59 10.01 -0.18
CA ILE A 22 -3.85 10.53 1.15
C ILE A 22 -4.61 9.46 1.93
N VAL A 23 -4.03 8.99 3.01
CA VAL A 23 -4.65 8.03 3.92
C VAL A 23 -5.04 8.76 5.19
N ALA A 24 -6.34 8.82 5.49
CA ALA A 24 -6.85 9.36 6.74
C ALA A 24 -7.41 8.20 7.59
N LEU A 25 -6.82 7.98 8.76
CA LEU A 25 -7.22 6.93 9.69
C LEU A 25 -7.69 7.54 11.01
N PRO A 26 -8.64 6.92 11.72
CA PRO A 26 -8.96 7.30 13.08
C PRO A 26 -7.74 7.21 14.00
N ASP A 27 -7.57 8.19 14.87
CA ASP A 27 -6.54 8.20 15.92
C ASP A 27 -7.18 8.54 17.27
N ALA A 28 -6.86 7.77 18.32
CA ALA A 28 -7.49 7.94 19.62
C ALA A 28 -7.11 9.26 20.33
N LYS A 29 -6.02 9.92 19.95
CA LYS A 29 -5.55 11.17 20.57
C LYS A 29 -5.96 12.40 19.77
N SER A 30 -5.80 12.37 18.44
CA SER A 30 -6.07 13.51 17.56
C SER A 30 -7.38 13.39 16.77
N GLY A 31 -8.14 12.30 16.96
CA GLY A 31 -9.37 11.99 16.23
C GLY A 31 -9.10 11.41 14.84
N LEU A 32 -8.32 12.14 14.02
CA LEU A 32 -7.84 11.67 12.72
C LEU A 32 -6.33 11.90 12.59
N VAL A 33 -5.66 10.95 11.95
CA VAL A 33 -4.28 11.09 11.46
C VAL A 33 -4.28 10.99 9.94
N GLN A 34 -3.65 11.96 9.28
CA GLN A 34 -3.50 11.99 7.83
C GLN A 34 -2.05 11.70 7.44
N THR A 35 -1.85 10.74 6.54
CA THR A 35 -0.56 10.42 5.92
C THR A 35 -0.64 10.71 4.43
N THR A 36 0.25 11.58 3.93
CA THR A 36 0.38 11.86 2.50
C THR A 36 1.54 11.05 1.95
N ILE A 37 1.25 10.16 1.00
CA ILE A 37 2.22 9.29 0.33
C ILE A 37 2.34 9.75 -1.12
N ARG A 38 3.57 9.83 -1.61
CA ARG A 38 3.90 10.35 -2.94
C ARG A 38 4.64 9.30 -3.74
N GLU A 39 4.28 9.14 -5.00
CA GLU A 39 4.84 8.16 -5.91
C GLU A 39 5.03 8.79 -7.29
N THR A 40 6.15 8.51 -7.94
CA THR A 40 6.37 8.84 -9.36
C THR A 40 6.64 7.53 -10.10
N PRO A 41 5.61 6.85 -10.62
CA PRO A 41 5.78 5.59 -11.31
C PRO A 41 6.55 5.79 -12.62
N ASP A 42 7.54 4.94 -12.88
CA ASP A 42 8.38 4.99 -14.08
C ASP A 42 8.31 3.72 -14.94
N ASP A 43 7.58 2.69 -14.51
CA ASP A 43 7.75 1.32 -15.03
C ASP A 43 6.46 0.57 -15.42
N PHE A 44 5.36 1.27 -15.74
CA PHE A 44 4.12 0.58 -16.14
C PHE A 44 4.30 -0.31 -17.37
N ASN A 45 3.91 -1.58 -17.24
CA ASN A 45 3.92 -2.57 -18.31
C ASN A 45 2.54 -3.23 -18.42
N GLY A 46 1.83 -2.97 -19.52
CA GLY A 46 0.48 -3.52 -19.76
C GLY A 46 0.41 -5.05 -19.89
N LEU A 47 1.54 -5.74 -20.03
CA LEU A 47 1.61 -7.21 -20.04
C LEU A 47 1.76 -7.82 -18.63
N LYS A 48 1.87 -6.96 -17.60
CA LYS A 48 2.06 -7.35 -16.20
C LYS A 48 0.98 -6.71 -15.32
N ALA A 49 0.77 -7.30 -14.15
CA ALA A 49 0.01 -6.66 -13.08
C ALA A 49 0.90 -5.62 -12.39
N SER A 50 0.37 -4.45 -12.05
CA SER A 50 1.07 -3.48 -11.20
C SER A 50 0.65 -3.68 -9.76
N LEU A 51 1.57 -4.08 -8.89
CA LEU A 51 1.31 -4.22 -7.45
C LEU A 51 2.02 -3.09 -6.70
N ALA A 52 1.32 -2.41 -5.81
CA ALA A 52 1.90 -1.42 -4.90
C ALA A 52 1.65 -1.79 -3.43
N PHE A 53 2.61 -1.47 -2.57
CA PHE A 53 2.53 -1.68 -1.14
C PHE A 53 2.81 -0.37 -0.40
N PHE A 54 1.80 0.13 0.30
CA PHE A 54 1.79 1.38 1.06
C PHE A 54 1.92 1.06 2.55
N ASN A 55 2.88 1.67 3.23
CA ASN A 55 3.05 1.50 4.67
C ASN A 55 2.46 2.69 5.44
N THR A 56 1.39 2.47 6.21
CA THR A 56 0.82 3.49 7.12
C THR A 56 0.81 3.06 8.59
N ASP A 57 1.41 1.92 8.93
CA ASP A 57 1.47 1.42 10.31
C ASP A 57 2.80 1.76 10.97
N ALA A 58 2.77 2.72 11.90
CA ALA A 58 3.96 3.15 12.64
C ALA A 58 4.57 2.05 13.52
N SER A 59 3.84 0.97 13.83
CA SER A 59 4.39 -0.19 14.55
C SER A 59 5.27 -1.08 13.66
N CYS A 60 5.24 -0.89 12.35
CA CYS A 60 5.97 -1.67 11.36
C CYS A 60 6.74 -0.75 10.40
N ARG A 61 7.70 0.01 10.92
CA ARG A 61 8.33 1.14 10.21
C ARG A 61 9.12 0.78 8.95
N ASP A 62 9.60 -0.46 8.83
CA ASP A 62 10.31 -1.00 7.66
C ASP A 62 9.65 -2.31 7.21
N ALA A 63 8.40 -2.19 6.76
CA ALA A 63 7.58 -3.34 6.42
C ALA A 63 8.12 -4.05 5.16
N SER A 64 8.18 -5.37 5.21
CA SER A 64 8.37 -6.20 4.02
C SER A 64 7.08 -6.93 3.69
N LEU A 65 6.89 -7.24 2.40
CA LEU A 65 5.78 -8.06 1.93
C LEU A 65 6.35 -9.18 1.06
N ARG A 66 5.96 -10.41 1.34
CA ARG A 66 6.42 -11.60 0.60
C ARG A 66 5.26 -12.49 0.20
N PRO A 67 5.43 -13.39 -0.78
CA PRO A 67 4.43 -14.42 -1.03
C PRO A 67 4.29 -15.32 0.21
N ALA A 68 3.07 -15.70 0.55
CA ALA A 68 2.80 -16.59 1.67
C ALA A 68 3.54 -17.93 1.48
N GLY A 69 4.16 -18.44 2.55
CA GLY A 69 4.94 -19.68 2.52
C GLY A 69 6.29 -19.60 1.80
N ARG A 70 6.74 -18.40 1.39
CA ARG A 70 8.06 -18.15 0.80
C ARG A 70 8.86 -17.20 1.69
N ASN A 71 10.17 -17.07 1.42
CA ASN A 71 11.08 -16.18 2.16
C ASN A 71 11.64 -15.03 1.32
N ALA A 72 11.42 -15.04 0.00
CA ALA A 72 11.84 -13.95 -0.88
C ALA A 72 10.79 -12.84 -0.86
N ASP A 73 11.20 -11.64 -0.45
CA ASP A 73 10.34 -10.47 -0.38
C ASP A 73 10.00 -9.95 -1.80
N ILE A 74 8.73 -9.58 -2.01
CA ILE A 74 8.28 -8.81 -3.18
C ILE A 74 8.69 -7.35 -2.99
N PHE A 75 8.40 -6.81 -1.80
CA PHE A 75 8.77 -5.47 -1.36
C PHE A 75 9.58 -5.57 -0.07
N LYS A 76 10.63 -4.78 0.03
CA LYS A 76 11.58 -4.85 1.15
C LYS A 76 11.72 -3.48 1.80
N ALA A 77 11.61 -3.46 3.13
CA ALA A 77 11.86 -2.27 3.95
C ALA A 77 11.11 -1.03 3.44
N VAL A 78 9.81 -1.17 3.19
CA VAL A 78 8.95 -0.04 2.82
C VAL A 78 8.77 0.83 4.06
N SER A 79 9.36 2.03 4.02
CA SER A 79 9.33 2.97 5.14
C SER A 79 7.92 3.46 5.44
N LEU A 80 7.63 3.79 6.69
CA LEU A 80 6.38 4.46 7.09
C LEU A 80 6.12 5.70 6.22
N GLY A 81 4.90 5.83 5.69
CA GLY A 81 4.49 6.95 4.84
C GLY A 81 5.06 6.87 3.42
N SER A 82 5.51 5.70 2.97
CA SER A 82 6.02 5.47 1.62
C SER A 82 5.28 4.35 0.91
N VAL A 83 5.53 4.25 -0.40
CA VAL A 83 5.04 3.20 -1.27
C VAL A 83 6.19 2.64 -2.10
N GLN A 84 6.17 1.33 -2.34
CA GLN A 84 6.93 0.69 -3.40
C GLN A 84 5.97 0.02 -4.38
N ARG A 85 6.32 0.05 -5.66
CA ARG A 85 5.55 -0.59 -6.74
C ARG A 85 6.42 -1.50 -7.57
N ARG A 86 5.84 -2.60 -8.05
CA ARG A 86 6.48 -3.55 -8.95
C ARG A 86 5.51 -4.09 -9.98
N SER A 87 6.03 -4.28 -11.18
CA SER A 87 5.38 -5.08 -12.23
C SER A 87 5.56 -6.59 -11.96
N ILE A 88 4.45 -7.31 -11.76
CA ILE A 88 4.38 -8.74 -11.43
C ILE A 88 3.75 -9.52 -12.60
N ASN A 89 4.26 -10.71 -12.90
CA ASN A 89 3.63 -11.57 -13.90
C ASN A 89 2.21 -11.97 -13.45
N PRO A 90 1.23 -12.08 -14.35
CA PRO A 90 -0.11 -12.56 -13.99
C PRO A 90 -0.04 -13.93 -13.33
N VAL A 91 -0.50 -14.02 -12.08
CA VAL A 91 -0.37 -15.22 -11.25
C VAL A 91 -1.34 -15.15 -10.08
N LYS A 92 -1.70 -16.32 -9.52
CA LYS A 92 -2.35 -16.38 -8.22
C LYS A 92 -1.36 -16.00 -7.11
N LEU A 93 -1.73 -15.06 -6.26
CA LEU A 93 -0.84 -14.55 -5.23
C LEU A 93 -1.57 -14.38 -3.90
N SER A 94 -1.06 -15.04 -2.87
CA SER A 94 -1.34 -14.68 -1.48
C SER A 94 -0.07 -14.14 -0.85
N VAL A 95 -0.19 -13.13 0.00
CA VAL A 95 0.93 -12.41 0.59
C VAL A 95 0.95 -12.50 2.12
N GLN A 96 2.13 -12.33 2.69
CA GLN A 96 2.39 -12.27 4.12
C GLN A 96 3.17 -11.00 4.43
N LEU A 97 2.66 -10.23 5.39
CA LEU A 97 3.37 -9.09 5.97
C LEU A 97 4.50 -9.57 6.87
N VAL A 98 5.60 -8.82 6.87
CA VAL A 98 6.76 -9.03 7.72
C VAL A 98 7.14 -7.72 8.39
N CYS A 99 7.25 -7.76 9.72
CA CYS A 99 7.67 -6.64 10.55
C CYS A 99 8.82 -7.12 11.45
N ALA A 100 9.89 -6.33 11.57
CA ALA A 100 11.07 -6.69 12.37
C ALA A 100 11.59 -8.12 12.06
N ASN A 101 11.66 -8.48 10.78
CA ASN A 101 12.10 -9.79 10.26
C ASN A 101 11.22 -11.00 10.65
N SER A 102 10.04 -10.77 11.22
CA SER A 102 9.08 -11.82 11.57
C SER A 102 7.76 -11.64 10.83
N ASN A 103 7.09 -12.74 10.50
CA ASN A 103 5.74 -12.66 9.93
C ASN A 103 4.81 -11.97 10.93
N ALA A 104 4.00 -11.04 10.43
CA ALA A 104 3.05 -10.26 11.22
C ALA A 104 1.67 -10.31 10.56
N GLY A 105 0.61 -10.37 11.38
CA GLY A 105 -0.77 -10.45 10.89
C GLY A 105 -1.08 -11.75 10.12
N THR A 106 -2.28 -11.81 9.56
CA THR A 106 -2.73 -12.93 8.73
C THR A 106 -2.28 -12.78 7.29
N THR A 107 -2.11 -13.90 6.59
CA THR A 107 -1.94 -13.88 5.13
C THR A 107 -3.15 -13.25 4.46
N LEU A 108 -2.93 -12.52 3.37
CA LEU A 108 -3.99 -11.96 2.53
C LEU A 108 -3.95 -12.61 1.15
N ASP A 109 -5.06 -13.22 0.73
CA ASP A 109 -5.22 -13.72 -0.63
C ASP A 109 -5.64 -12.59 -1.57
N LEU A 110 -4.87 -12.37 -2.64
CA LEU A 110 -5.17 -11.38 -3.67
C LEU A 110 -5.89 -12.01 -4.87
N GLY A 111 -6.09 -13.33 -4.85
CA GLY A 111 -6.63 -14.06 -5.98
C GLY A 111 -5.66 -14.06 -7.17
N GLU A 112 -6.22 -14.00 -8.38
CA GLU A 112 -5.47 -13.99 -9.62
C GLU A 112 -5.18 -12.57 -10.08
N LEU A 113 -3.90 -12.20 -10.07
CA LEU A 113 -3.45 -10.92 -10.63
C LEU A 113 -3.50 -10.95 -12.15
N ARG A 114 -4.07 -9.91 -12.77
CA ARG A 114 -4.29 -9.82 -14.21
C ARG A 114 -3.36 -8.81 -14.87
N ALA A 115 -2.98 -9.08 -16.11
CA ALA A 115 -2.20 -8.15 -16.92
C ALA A 115 -2.97 -6.84 -17.13
N GLY A 116 -2.26 -5.71 -17.02
CA GLY A 116 -2.84 -4.37 -17.19
C GLY A 116 -3.61 -3.85 -15.97
N GLU A 117 -3.93 -4.69 -14.98
CA GLU A 117 -4.57 -4.25 -13.75
C GLU A 117 -3.58 -3.68 -12.74
N ARG A 118 -4.08 -2.77 -11.89
CA ARG A 118 -3.31 -2.15 -10.81
C ARG A 118 -3.94 -2.51 -9.47
N TYR A 119 -3.10 -2.91 -8.53
CA TYR A 119 -3.49 -3.33 -7.19
C TYR A 119 -2.70 -2.52 -6.17
N SER A 120 -3.38 -2.05 -5.15
CA SER A 120 -2.81 -1.30 -4.04
C SER A 120 -3.06 -2.06 -2.73
N LEU A 121 -1.99 -2.38 -2.02
CA LEU A 121 -2.06 -2.95 -0.67
C LEU A 121 -1.66 -1.90 0.36
N PHE A 122 -2.55 -1.65 1.31
CA PHE A 122 -2.30 -0.77 2.43
C PHE A 122 -2.02 -1.59 3.68
N LEU A 123 -0.89 -1.32 4.34
CA LEU A 123 -0.62 -1.77 5.69
C LEU A 123 -1.24 -0.80 6.68
N LEU A 124 -2.37 -1.19 7.25
CA LEU A 124 -3.12 -0.47 8.26
C LEU A 124 -2.63 -0.82 9.68
N PRO A 125 -2.90 0.06 10.68
CA PRO A 125 -2.58 -0.18 12.08
C PRO A 125 -3.03 -1.56 12.58
N GLY A 126 -2.15 -2.20 13.35
CA GLY A 126 -2.39 -3.53 13.89
C GLY A 126 -1.99 -4.65 12.93
N ALA A 127 -1.00 -4.39 12.05
CA ALA A 127 -0.49 -5.38 11.09
C ALA A 127 -1.57 -5.92 10.14
N LYS A 128 -2.54 -5.07 9.76
CA LYS A 128 -3.66 -5.47 8.90
C LYS A 128 -3.40 -5.05 7.46
N LEU A 129 -3.49 -6.00 6.53
CA LEU A 129 -3.43 -5.71 5.11
C LEU A 129 -4.84 -5.45 4.54
N LEU A 130 -4.96 -4.42 3.73
CA LEU A 130 -6.14 -4.13 2.91
C LEU A 130 -5.72 -4.09 1.44
N ALA A 131 -6.33 -4.91 0.59
CA ALA A 131 -6.13 -4.86 -0.86
C ALA A 131 -7.26 -4.10 -1.54
N ILE A 132 -6.88 -3.30 -2.54
CA ILE A 132 -7.78 -2.55 -3.41
C ILE A 132 -7.32 -2.79 -4.85
N THR A 133 -8.26 -3.09 -5.75
CA THR A 133 -8.02 -3.03 -7.19
C THR A 133 -8.34 -1.63 -7.66
N ASP A 134 -7.36 -0.96 -8.27
CA ASP A 134 -7.53 0.42 -8.69
C ASP A 134 -8.37 0.45 -9.98
N SER A 135 -9.45 1.23 -9.99
CA SER A 135 -10.22 1.54 -11.19
C SER A 135 -9.89 2.95 -11.65
N LEU A 136 -9.36 3.10 -12.88
CA LEU A 136 -9.23 4.40 -13.52
C LEU A 136 -10.55 4.73 -14.22
N THR A 137 -11.33 5.63 -13.64
CA THR A 137 -12.47 6.24 -14.33
C THR A 137 -11.96 7.45 -15.11
N HIS A 138 -12.10 7.40 -16.43
CA HIS A 138 -11.83 8.51 -17.34
C HIS A 138 -12.93 9.56 -17.30
#